data_AF-A0A4Q5YR36-F1
#
_entry.id   AF-A0A4Q5YR36-F1
#
_cell.length_a   1.000
_cell.length_b   1.000
_cell.length_c   1.000
_cell.angle_alpha   90.00
_cell.angle_beta   90.00
_cell.angle_gamma   90.00
#
_symmetry.space_group_name_H-M   'P 1'
#
loop_
_entity.id
_entity.type
_entity.pdbx_description
1 polymer ?
#
loop_
_entity_poly.entity_id
_entity_poly.type
_entity_poly.pdbx_seq_one_letter_code
_entity_poly.pdbx_strand_id
1 'polypeptide(L)'
;MKTILITAAALAVYFCAPAQEPLRDESIIYQQERMVFKDWDRDKFTPKPGFLGLNPLYWLTWGLHPDYPENDLRPLAVFGPQTQWLSLALAMQHTEENYRLHSDTLMQTAAEEASARSGLLARKDPLWLLYYSREFAPLLGESQQELMPGLSLSVRKYLQDSGIYDWYLAESTV
;
A
#
# COMPACT_ATOMS: atom_id res chain seq x y z
N MET A 1 6.41 -77.98 35.41
CA MET A 1 7.58 -77.71 34.54
C MET A 1 7.19 -77.44 33.08
N LYS A 2 6.37 -78.29 32.44
CA LYS A 2 5.95 -78.12 31.04
C LYS A 2 5.20 -76.80 30.75
N THR A 3 4.31 -76.39 31.65
CA THR A 3 3.56 -75.12 31.55
C THR A 3 4.45 -73.89 31.66
N ILE A 4 5.47 -73.93 32.54
CA ILE A 4 6.43 -72.84 32.73
C ILE A 4 7.32 -72.66 31.49
N LEU A 5 7.71 -73.77 30.84
CA LEU A 5 8.47 -73.72 29.60
C LEU A 5 7.66 -73.14 28.45
N ILE A 6 6.36 -73.47 28.36
CA ILE A 6 5.47 -72.94 27.32
C ILE A 6 5.21 -71.45 27.53
N THR A 7 4.99 -71.00 28.77
CA THR A 7 4.80 -69.57 29.06
C THR A 7 6.08 -68.77 28.85
N ALA A 8 7.25 -69.32 29.22
CA ALA A 8 8.53 -68.67 28.96
C ALA A 8 8.82 -68.55 27.45
N ALA A 9 8.49 -69.58 26.66
CA ALA A 9 8.63 -69.55 25.21
C ALA A 9 7.67 -68.51 24.57
N ALA A 10 6.42 -68.45 25.03
CA ALA A 10 5.46 -67.46 24.54
C ALA A 10 5.89 -66.01 24.87
N LEU A 11 6.45 -65.80 26.07
CA LEU A 11 6.99 -64.50 26.47
C LEU A 11 8.19 -64.09 25.61
N ALA A 12 9.10 -65.03 25.31
CA ALA A 12 10.27 -64.78 24.47
C ALA A 12 9.89 -64.41 23.02
N VAL A 13 8.84 -65.02 22.46
CA VAL A 13 8.33 -64.65 21.13
C VAL A 13 7.69 -63.26 21.15
N TYR A 14 6.98 -62.90 22.23
CA TYR A 14 6.39 -61.57 22.37
C TYR A 14 7.45 -60.46 22.43
N PHE A 15 8.58 -60.69 23.10
CA PHE A 15 9.71 -59.75 23.14
C PHE A 15 10.53 -59.68 21.85
N CYS A 16 10.37 -60.63 20.93
CA CYS A 16 11.12 -60.69 19.66
C CYS A 16 10.28 -60.24 18.45
N ALA A 17 9.04 -59.79 18.66
CA ALA A 17 8.24 -59.22 17.58
C ALA A 17 8.86 -57.89 17.12
N PRO A 18 9.25 -57.74 15.83
CA PRO A 18 9.69 -56.46 15.31
C PRO A 18 8.61 -55.39 15.54
N ALA A 19 8.95 -54.35 16.31
CA ALA A 19 8.14 -53.15 16.46
C ALA A 19 8.08 -52.41 15.11
N GLN A 20 6.93 -51.81 14.80
CA GLN A 20 6.80 -50.93 13.64
C GLN A 20 7.65 -49.68 13.89
N GLU A 21 8.75 -49.53 13.16
CA GLU A 21 9.52 -48.29 13.16
C GLU A 21 8.92 -47.30 12.16
N PRO A 22 8.82 -46.01 12.50
CA PRO A 22 8.39 -45.01 11.54
C PRO A 22 9.40 -44.95 10.38
N LEU A 23 8.92 -45.21 9.16
CA LEU A 23 9.74 -45.08 7.96
C LEU A 23 10.17 -43.61 7.80
N ARG A 24 11.45 -43.34 7.98
CA ARG A 24 12.04 -42.01 7.80
C ARG A 24 12.88 -42.00 6.52
N ASP A 25 12.23 -41.70 5.39
CA ASP A 25 12.92 -41.51 4.12
C ASP A 25 13.36 -40.05 3.96
N GLU A 26 14.68 -39.83 3.95
CA GLU A 26 15.28 -38.52 3.76
C GLU A 26 14.84 -37.88 2.43
N SER A 27 14.66 -38.67 1.37
CA SER A 27 14.26 -38.16 0.05
C SER A 27 12.86 -37.57 0.07
N ILE A 28 11.93 -38.21 0.76
CA ILE A 28 10.57 -37.70 0.95
C ILE A 28 10.60 -36.45 1.83
N ILE A 29 11.37 -36.48 2.93
CA ILE A 29 11.49 -35.34 3.84
C ILE A 29 12.04 -34.12 3.10
N TYR A 30 13.12 -34.28 2.33
CA TYR A 30 13.71 -33.16 1.58
C TYR A 30 12.79 -32.63 0.47
N GLN A 31 11.99 -33.49 -0.18
CA GLN A 31 10.95 -33.02 -1.11
C GLN A 31 9.89 -32.18 -0.39
N GLN A 32 9.41 -32.63 0.78
CA GLN A 32 8.42 -31.90 1.57
C GLN A 32 8.97 -30.57 2.09
N GLU A 33 10.20 -30.54 2.58
CA GLU A 33 10.85 -29.30 3.04
C GLU A 33 10.89 -28.24 1.92
N ARG A 34 11.22 -28.66 0.70
CA ARG A 34 11.29 -27.79 -0.48
C ARG A 34 9.93 -27.29 -0.97
N MET A 35 8.85 -28.04 -0.71
CA MET A 35 7.48 -27.57 -1.01
C MET A 35 7.01 -26.49 -0.04
N VAL A 36 7.47 -26.55 1.22
CA VAL A 36 6.86 -25.76 2.28
C VAL A 36 7.47 -24.36 2.38
N PHE A 37 8.79 -24.18 2.25
CA PHE A 37 9.51 -22.89 2.07
C PHE A 37 11.03 -23.02 2.36
N LYS A 38 11.51 -24.19 2.83
CA LYS A 38 12.91 -24.41 3.23
C LYS A 38 13.86 -24.31 2.04
N ASP A 39 15.16 -24.19 2.33
CA ASP A 39 16.25 -23.97 1.36
C ASP A 39 16.31 -24.99 0.21
N TRP A 40 16.66 -24.48 -0.98
CA TRP A 40 16.99 -25.26 -2.18
C TRP A 40 18.44 -25.77 -2.11
N ASP A 41 18.75 -26.50 -1.05
CA ASP A 41 20.10 -26.97 -0.79
C ASP A 41 20.44 -28.17 -1.69
N ARG A 42 21.51 -28.04 -2.48
CA ARG A 42 21.99 -29.08 -3.41
C ARG A 42 22.32 -30.39 -2.68
N ASP A 43 22.77 -30.31 -1.43
CA ASP A 43 23.14 -31.49 -0.65
C ASP A 43 21.94 -32.35 -0.23
N LYS A 44 20.73 -31.76 -0.26
CA LYS A 44 19.44 -32.42 0.04
C LYS A 44 18.77 -33.03 -1.20
N PHE A 45 19.45 -33.06 -2.35
CA PHE A 45 18.95 -33.76 -3.54
C PHE A 45 19.34 -35.22 -3.49
N THR A 46 18.43 -36.02 -2.95
CA THR A 46 18.48 -37.47 -2.98
C THR A 46 17.39 -38.00 -3.93
N PRO A 47 17.60 -39.18 -4.54
CA PRO A 47 18.80 -40.02 -4.51
C PRO A 47 20.01 -39.36 -5.21
N LYS A 48 21.23 -39.66 -4.76
CA LYS A 48 22.50 -39.21 -5.38
C LYS A 48 22.95 -40.18 -6.49
N PRO A 49 23.75 -39.74 -7.48
CA PRO A 49 24.17 -40.57 -8.61
C PRO A 49 24.94 -41.84 -8.20
N GLY A 50 25.56 -41.84 -7.01
CA GLY A 50 26.31 -42.98 -6.50
C GLY A 50 27.62 -43.22 -7.26
N PHE A 51 28.28 -44.36 -7.01
CA PHE A 51 29.54 -44.70 -7.67
C PHE A 51 29.36 -44.77 -9.19
N LEU A 52 30.16 -44.00 -9.92
CA LEU A 52 30.11 -43.86 -11.38
C LEU A 52 28.73 -43.46 -11.94
N GLY A 53 27.85 -42.88 -11.13
CA GLY A 53 26.50 -42.54 -11.58
C GLY A 53 25.59 -43.75 -11.79
N LEU A 54 25.91 -44.91 -11.23
CA LEU A 54 25.17 -46.16 -11.50
C LEU A 54 23.92 -46.35 -10.64
N ASN A 55 23.51 -45.37 -9.84
CA ASN A 55 22.31 -45.49 -9.02
C ASN A 55 21.03 -45.46 -9.89
N PRO A 56 20.26 -46.56 -9.98
CA PRO A 56 19.05 -46.59 -10.81
C PRO A 56 17.97 -45.63 -10.30
N LEU A 57 17.89 -45.40 -8.99
CA LEU A 57 16.94 -44.45 -8.41
C LEU A 57 17.28 -43.01 -8.78
N TYR A 58 18.57 -42.68 -8.93
CA TYR A 58 18.99 -41.37 -9.44
C TYR A 58 18.47 -41.14 -10.85
N TRP A 59 18.67 -42.11 -11.75
CA TRP A 59 18.20 -41.99 -13.13
C TRP A 59 16.67 -41.95 -13.24
N LEU A 60 15.97 -42.71 -12.42
CA LEU A 60 14.51 -42.70 -12.41
C LEU A 60 13.96 -41.33 -11.99
N THR A 61 14.58 -40.69 -10.99
CA THR A 61 14.09 -39.42 -10.43
C THR A 61 14.60 -38.22 -11.22
N TRP A 62 15.88 -38.19 -11.57
CA TRP A 62 16.57 -37.02 -12.12
C TRP A 62 17.01 -37.18 -13.57
N GLY A 63 16.96 -38.39 -14.14
CA GLY A 63 17.48 -38.65 -15.49
C GLY A 63 16.80 -37.84 -16.59
N LEU A 64 15.53 -37.44 -16.37
CA LEU A 64 14.80 -36.57 -17.30
C LEU A 64 15.01 -35.07 -17.04
N HIS A 65 15.49 -34.71 -15.84
CA HIS A 65 15.66 -33.33 -15.38
C HIS A 65 17.01 -33.18 -14.65
N PRO A 66 18.14 -33.32 -15.39
CA PRO A 66 19.47 -33.30 -14.79
C PRO A 66 19.84 -31.93 -14.19
N ASP A 67 19.22 -30.85 -14.68
CA ASP A 67 19.42 -29.46 -14.28
C ASP A 67 18.54 -29.04 -13.08
N TYR A 68 17.62 -29.89 -12.63
CA TYR A 68 16.70 -29.59 -11.54
C TYR A 68 17.41 -29.15 -10.23
N PRO A 69 18.52 -29.77 -9.79
CA PRO A 69 19.22 -29.32 -8.59
C PRO A 69 19.92 -27.97 -8.74
N GLU A 70 20.16 -27.51 -9.96
CA GLU A 70 20.94 -26.28 -10.23
C GLU A 70 20.04 -25.05 -10.31
N ASN A 71 18.80 -25.22 -10.77
CA ASN A 71 17.83 -24.15 -10.94
C ASN A 71 16.82 -24.16 -9.79
N ASP A 72 16.85 -23.13 -8.92
CA ASP A 72 15.85 -22.96 -7.86
C ASP A 72 14.51 -22.50 -8.47
N LEU A 73 13.57 -23.43 -8.59
CA LEU A 73 12.25 -23.19 -9.19
C LEU A 73 11.20 -22.71 -8.19
N ARG A 74 11.56 -22.45 -6.92
CA ARG A 74 10.60 -22.04 -5.91
C ARG A 74 10.00 -20.67 -6.28
N PRO A 75 8.68 -20.49 -6.18
CA PRO A 75 8.05 -19.19 -6.45
C PRO A 75 8.61 -18.05 -5.59
N LEU A 76 9.01 -18.39 -4.35
CA LEU A 76 9.57 -17.49 -3.35
C LEU A 76 11.12 -17.48 -3.33
N ALA A 77 11.78 -18.04 -4.34
CA ALA A 77 13.22 -17.86 -4.50
C ALA A 77 13.57 -16.37 -4.62
N VAL A 78 14.84 -16.01 -4.43
CA VAL A 78 15.31 -14.60 -4.52
C VAL A 78 14.91 -13.96 -5.85
N PHE A 79 15.02 -14.72 -6.95
CA PHE A 79 14.60 -14.30 -8.29
C PHE A 79 13.30 -14.98 -8.75
N GLY A 80 12.58 -15.61 -7.83
CA GLY A 80 11.34 -16.31 -8.11
C GLY A 80 10.22 -15.34 -8.51
N PRO A 81 9.24 -15.80 -9.29
CA PRO A 81 8.15 -14.96 -9.77
C PRO A 81 7.42 -14.27 -8.62
N GLN A 82 7.07 -14.97 -7.55
CA GLN A 82 6.29 -14.41 -6.44
C GLN A 82 7.05 -13.29 -5.71
N THR A 83 8.38 -13.44 -5.55
CA THR A 83 9.23 -12.40 -4.97
C THR A 83 9.27 -11.17 -5.86
N GLN A 84 9.36 -11.35 -7.19
CA GLN A 84 9.29 -10.24 -8.14
C GLN A 84 7.94 -9.52 -8.06
N TRP A 85 6.83 -10.27 -8.03
CA TRP A 85 5.49 -9.71 -7.86
C TRP A 85 5.35 -8.92 -6.56
N LEU A 86 5.84 -9.46 -5.45
CA LEU A 86 5.81 -8.77 -4.16
C LEU A 86 6.65 -7.49 -4.20
N SER A 87 7.84 -7.54 -4.80
CA SER A 87 8.70 -6.37 -4.93
C SER A 87 8.05 -5.26 -5.77
N LEU A 88 7.36 -5.63 -6.86
CA LEU A 88 6.59 -4.71 -7.67
C LEU A 88 5.42 -4.12 -6.89
N ALA A 89 4.67 -4.95 -6.16
CA ALA A 89 3.56 -4.49 -5.32
C ALA A 89 4.02 -3.49 -4.25
N LEU A 90 5.18 -3.73 -3.61
CA LEU A 90 5.78 -2.81 -2.64
C LEU A 90 6.21 -1.49 -3.30
N ALA A 91 6.81 -1.54 -4.49
CA ALA A 91 7.15 -0.33 -5.24
C ALA A 91 5.89 0.48 -5.60
N MET A 92 4.82 -0.20 -6.05
CA MET A 92 3.54 0.43 -6.33
C MET A 92 2.92 1.07 -5.09
N GLN A 93 2.97 0.37 -3.95
CA GLN A 93 2.49 0.90 -2.67
C GLN A 93 3.21 2.20 -2.30
N HIS A 94 4.53 2.27 -2.46
CA HIS A 94 5.30 3.49 -2.20
C HIS A 94 4.92 4.64 -3.16
N THR A 95 4.64 4.34 -4.44
CA THR A 95 4.16 5.37 -5.38
C THR A 95 2.77 5.88 -5.01
N GLU A 96 1.87 4.99 -4.59
CA GLU A 96 0.52 5.34 -4.14
C GLU A 96 0.56 6.27 -2.92
N GLU A 97 1.46 6.00 -1.98
CA GLU A 97 1.65 6.83 -0.78
C GLU A 97 2.09 8.26 -1.13
N ASN A 98 2.98 8.42 -2.10
CA ASN A 98 3.41 9.74 -2.57
C ASN A 98 2.27 10.48 -3.27
N TYR A 99 1.47 9.79 -4.11
CA TYR A 99 0.30 10.41 -4.73
C TYR A 99 -0.75 10.83 -3.70
N ARG A 100 -0.97 10.01 -2.67
CA ARG A 100 -1.87 10.35 -1.56
C ARG A 100 -1.42 11.62 -0.86
N LEU A 101 -0.14 11.71 -0.46
CA LEU A 101 0.42 12.91 0.19
C LEU A 101 0.29 14.16 -0.69
N HIS A 102 0.51 14.02 -2.00
CA HIS A 102 0.33 15.13 -2.94
C HIS A 102 -1.14 15.58 -3.04
N SER A 103 -2.07 14.62 -3.13
CA SER A 103 -3.51 14.90 -3.14
C SER A 103 -3.97 15.57 -1.84
N ASP A 104 -3.50 15.10 -0.68
CA ASP A 104 -3.81 15.69 0.62
C ASP A 104 -3.31 17.15 0.69
N THR A 105 -2.11 17.39 0.15
CA THR A 105 -1.53 18.74 0.07
C THR A 105 -2.37 19.64 -0.84
N LEU A 106 -2.74 19.18 -2.04
CA LEU A 106 -3.60 19.93 -2.96
C LEU A 106 -4.95 20.27 -2.34
N MET A 107 -5.57 19.31 -1.63
CA MET A 107 -6.83 19.53 -0.93
C MET A 107 -6.68 20.62 0.14
N GLN A 108 -5.62 20.54 0.96
CA GLN A 108 -5.37 21.52 2.00
C GLN A 108 -5.12 22.91 1.41
N THR A 109 -4.25 23.02 0.40
CA THR A 109 -3.98 24.29 -0.29
C THR A 109 -5.24 24.86 -0.93
N ALA A 110 -6.06 24.03 -1.59
CA ALA A 110 -7.32 24.47 -2.18
C ALA A 110 -8.31 24.96 -1.11
N ALA A 111 -8.38 24.31 0.04
CA ALA A 111 -9.21 24.75 1.16
C ALA A 111 -8.71 26.08 1.75
N GLU A 112 -7.40 26.23 1.91
CA GLU A 112 -6.76 27.46 2.37
C GLU A 112 -7.01 28.61 1.37
N GLU A 113 -6.78 28.39 0.08
CA GLU A 113 -7.06 29.38 -0.97
C GLU A 113 -8.54 29.75 -1.05
N ALA A 114 -9.44 28.77 -0.97
CA ALA A 114 -10.87 29.01 -0.95
C ALA A 114 -11.26 29.85 0.28
N SER A 115 -10.69 29.56 1.45
CA SER A 115 -10.93 30.34 2.66
C SER A 115 -10.39 31.77 2.54
N ALA A 116 -9.21 31.95 1.95
CA ALA A 116 -8.57 33.25 1.75
C ALA A 116 -9.32 34.12 0.71
N ARG A 117 -9.87 33.50 -0.34
CA ARG A 117 -10.63 34.21 -1.39
C ARG A 117 -12.12 34.36 -1.07
N SER A 118 -12.63 33.69 -0.04
CA SER A 118 -14.04 33.80 0.33
C SER A 118 -14.32 35.18 0.92
N GLY A 119 -15.20 35.94 0.26
CA GLY A 119 -15.64 37.27 0.72
C GLY A 119 -16.24 37.25 2.14
N LEU A 120 -16.76 36.11 2.59
CA LEU A 120 -17.28 35.91 3.95
C LEU A 120 -16.19 36.06 5.03
N LEU A 121 -14.94 35.74 4.71
CA LEU A 121 -13.79 35.88 5.62
C LEU A 121 -12.93 37.10 5.31
N ALA A 122 -13.26 37.88 4.26
CA ALA A 122 -12.48 39.06 3.83
C ALA A 122 -12.28 40.10 4.95
N ARG A 123 -13.25 40.25 5.86
CA ARG A 123 -13.10 41.15 7.03
C ARG A 123 -11.99 40.75 8.00
N LYS A 124 -11.55 39.48 7.98
CA LYS A 124 -10.47 38.95 8.80
C LYS A 124 -9.19 38.71 8.01
N ASP A 125 -9.16 39.04 6.73
CA ASP A 125 -7.93 38.96 5.93
C ASP A 125 -6.93 40.00 6.47
N PRO A 126 -5.70 39.59 6.86
CA PRO A 126 -4.68 40.52 7.33
C PRO A 126 -4.35 41.60 6.29
N LEU A 127 -4.37 41.31 4.99
CA LEU A 127 -4.11 42.33 3.96
C LEU A 127 -5.26 43.35 3.88
N TRP A 128 -6.50 42.88 4.03
CA TRP A 128 -7.67 43.74 4.15
C TRP A 128 -7.54 44.68 5.36
N LEU A 129 -7.21 44.13 6.53
CA LEU A 129 -7.08 44.89 7.77
C LEU A 129 -5.91 45.89 7.75
N LEU A 130 -4.78 45.52 7.14
CA LEU A 130 -3.56 46.36 7.14
C LEU A 130 -3.58 47.46 6.07
N TYR A 131 -4.19 47.20 4.91
CA TYR A 131 -4.11 48.09 3.75
C TYR A 131 -5.48 48.46 3.19
N TYR A 132 -6.21 47.50 2.62
CA TYR A 132 -7.40 47.80 1.82
C TYR A 132 -8.52 48.48 2.60
N SER A 133 -8.75 48.09 3.86
CA SER A 133 -9.77 48.72 4.71
C SER A 133 -9.56 50.22 4.90
N ARG A 134 -8.30 50.69 4.93
CA ARG A 134 -7.97 52.11 5.06
C ARG A 134 -8.11 52.85 3.73
N GLU A 135 -7.64 52.24 2.63
CA GLU A 135 -7.74 52.82 1.28
C GLU A 135 -9.20 52.91 0.80
N PHE A 136 -10.03 51.92 1.14
CA PHE A 136 -11.45 51.91 0.82
C PHE A 136 -12.32 52.58 1.89
N ALA A 137 -11.76 53.05 3.01
CA ALA A 137 -12.50 53.76 4.04
C ALA A 137 -13.34 54.95 3.52
N PRO A 138 -12.86 55.84 2.63
CA PRO A 138 -13.69 56.91 2.08
C PRO A 138 -14.83 56.37 1.21
N LEU A 139 -14.65 55.25 0.53
CA LEU A 139 -15.69 54.65 -0.31
C LEU A 139 -16.75 53.89 0.51
N LEU A 140 -16.33 53.25 1.61
CA LEU A 140 -17.17 52.44 2.47
C LEU A 140 -17.85 53.24 3.59
N GLY A 141 -17.27 54.38 3.98
CA GLY A 141 -17.70 55.18 5.13
C GLY A 141 -18.43 56.47 4.78
N GLU A 142 -18.49 56.87 3.50
CA GLU A 142 -19.18 58.10 3.10
C GLU A 142 -20.70 57.96 3.13
N SER A 143 -21.35 59.01 3.63
CA SER A 143 -22.81 59.07 3.76
C SER A 143 -23.47 59.32 2.39
N GLN A 144 -24.69 58.81 2.21
CA GLN A 144 -25.54 58.89 0.99
C GLN A 144 -25.53 60.23 0.24
N GLN A 145 -25.21 61.34 0.92
CA GLN A 145 -25.24 62.70 0.39
C GLN A 145 -23.90 63.16 -0.24
N GLU A 146 -22.79 62.47 0.01
CA GLU A 146 -21.43 62.85 -0.45
C GLU A 146 -21.00 62.17 -1.76
N LEU A 147 -21.74 61.15 -2.22
CA LEU A 147 -21.39 60.36 -3.43
C LEU A 147 -21.86 60.98 -4.76
N MET A 148 -22.82 61.90 -4.71
CA MET A 148 -23.40 62.55 -5.91
C MET A 148 -23.01 64.03 -6.21
N PRO A 149 -22.27 64.78 -5.37
CA PRO A 149 -21.83 66.11 -5.73
C PRO A 149 -20.78 66.05 -6.85
N GLY A 150 -21.00 66.79 -7.94
CA GLY A 150 -20.12 66.83 -9.11
C GLY A 150 -20.61 66.06 -10.33
N LEU A 151 -21.60 65.17 -10.20
CA LEU A 151 -22.21 64.45 -11.33
C LEU A 151 -23.26 65.30 -12.05
N SER A 152 -23.30 65.22 -13.38
CA SER A 152 -24.32 65.88 -14.20
C SER A 152 -25.71 65.26 -13.98
N LEU A 153 -26.75 66.07 -14.19
CA LEU A 153 -28.16 65.68 -13.95
C LEU A 153 -28.58 64.44 -14.75
N SER A 154 -28.10 64.30 -15.99
CA SER A 154 -28.39 63.13 -16.84
C SER A 154 -27.79 61.85 -16.28
N VAL A 155 -26.58 61.92 -15.73
CA VAL A 155 -25.87 60.76 -15.16
C VAL A 155 -26.51 60.32 -13.86
N ARG A 156 -26.93 61.26 -12.99
CA ARG A 156 -27.66 60.90 -11.76
C ARG A 156 -28.96 60.18 -12.07
N LYS A 157 -29.74 60.71 -13.01
CA LYS A 157 -30.99 60.10 -13.44
C LYS A 157 -30.76 58.70 -14.01
N TYR A 158 -29.74 58.53 -14.86
CA TYR A 158 -29.37 57.23 -15.39
C TYR A 158 -29.03 56.22 -14.27
N LEU A 159 -28.24 56.60 -13.28
CA LEU A 159 -27.83 55.72 -12.17
C LEU A 159 -28.98 55.32 -11.24
N GLN A 160 -29.95 56.22 -11.06
CA GLN A 160 -31.19 55.95 -10.32
C GLN A 160 -32.12 55.05 -11.13
N ASP A 161 -32.35 55.37 -12.41
CA ASP A 161 -33.25 54.61 -13.29
C ASP A 161 -32.70 53.20 -13.61
N SER A 162 -31.37 53.03 -13.64
CA SER A 162 -30.72 51.74 -13.90
C SER A 162 -30.65 50.82 -12.68
N GLY A 163 -31.07 51.28 -11.49
CA GLY A 163 -31.00 50.52 -10.23
C GLY A 163 -29.58 50.26 -9.71
N ILE A 164 -28.55 50.85 -10.33
CA ILE A 164 -27.14 50.69 -9.91
C ILE A 164 -26.91 51.39 -8.58
N TYR A 165 -27.55 52.55 -8.40
CA TYR A 165 -27.51 53.29 -7.14
C TYR A 165 -28.09 52.47 -5.97
N ASP A 166 -29.24 51.82 -6.20
CA ASP A 166 -29.90 51.01 -5.17
C ASP A 166 -29.09 49.75 -4.83
N TRP A 167 -28.51 49.10 -5.84
CA TRP A 167 -27.59 47.96 -5.64
C TRP A 167 -26.37 48.35 -4.80
N TYR A 168 -25.73 49.48 -5.11
CA TYR A 168 -24.57 49.96 -4.36
C TYR A 168 -24.91 50.20 -2.88
N LEU A 169 -26.06 50.82 -2.60
CA LEU A 169 -26.51 51.06 -1.23
C LEU A 169 -26.82 49.77 -0.46
N ALA A 170 -27.39 48.77 -1.14
CA ALA A 170 -27.64 47.47 -0.54
C ALA A 170 -26.33 46.77 -0.14
N GLU A 171 -25.28 46.88 -0.94
CA GLU A 171 -23.99 46.24 -0.67
C GLU A 171 -23.13 47.02 0.35
N SER A 172 -23.23 48.35 0.39
CA SER A 172 -22.43 49.19 1.29
C SER A 172 -22.89 49.16 2.75
N THR A 173 -24.07 48.64 3.04
CA THR A 173 -24.66 48.60 4.40
C THR A 173 -24.48 47.27 5.13
N VAL A 174 -23.90 46.26 4.46
CA VAL A 174 -23.58 44.93 5.01
C VAL A 174 -22.24 44.98 5.73
#